data_AF-A0A5A8AET7-F1
#
_entry.id   AF-A0A5A8AET7-F1
#
_cell.length_a   1.000
_cell.length_b   1.000
_cell.length_c   1.000
_cell.angle_alpha   90.00
_cell.angle_beta   90.00
_cell.angle_gamma   90.00
#
_symmetry.space_group_name_H-M   'P 1'
#
loop_
_entity.id
_entity.type
_entity.pdbx_description
1 polymer ?
#
loop_
_entity_poly.entity_id
_entity_poly.type
_entity_poly.pdbx_seq_one_letter_code
_entity_poly.pdbx_strand_id
1 'polypeptide(L)'
;MEKMRKIALPLAILLIGAGSAYATTVASQSAKAEIPGWKIDPANPAAPCVMTEQQCTTDNTGVVCTVSDASGVQNLYQTGCEQELFRIP
;
A
#
# COMPACT_ATOMS: atom_id res chain seq x y z
N MET A 1 -28.28 1.65 50.30
CA MET A 1 -27.55 0.51 49.71
C MET A 1 -27.37 0.83 48.24
N GLU A 2 -26.35 1.60 47.89
CA GLU A 2 -24.97 1.15 47.64
C GLU A 2 -24.76 0.54 46.24
N LYS A 3 -23.92 1.26 45.48
CA LYS A 3 -22.88 0.75 44.58
C LYS A 3 -23.34 0.22 43.22
N MET A 4 -23.68 1.14 42.31
CA MET A 4 -23.30 0.93 40.91
C MET A 4 -21.95 1.59 40.64
N ARG A 5 -21.04 0.71 40.25
CA ARG A 5 -19.60 0.88 40.19
C ARG A 5 -19.21 1.84 39.07
N LYS A 6 -18.15 2.60 39.37
CA LYS A 6 -17.27 3.27 38.42
C LYS A 6 -16.92 2.34 37.26
N ILE A 7 -17.21 2.77 36.04
CA ILE A 7 -16.56 2.33 34.80
C ILE A 7 -16.19 3.65 34.09
N ALA A 8 -15.18 4.38 34.56
CA ALA A 8 -13.77 4.19 34.18
C ALA A 8 -13.59 4.10 32.65
N LEU A 9 -13.54 5.29 32.04
CA LEU A 9 -12.78 5.68 30.84
C LEU A 9 -13.17 5.11 29.46
N PRO A 10 -13.66 5.97 28.54
CA PRO A 10 -13.63 5.70 27.11
C PRO A 10 -12.28 6.14 26.56
N LEU A 11 -11.28 5.26 26.58
CA LEU A 11 -9.98 5.50 25.91
C LEU A 11 -9.49 4.21 25.26
N ALA A 12 -10.13 3.85 24.15
CA ALA A 12 -9.55 2.97 23.15
C ALA A 12 -9.66 3.66 21.77
N ILE A 13 -9.18 4.90 21.72
CA ILE A 13 -8.78 5.54 20.47
C ILE A 13 -7.29 5.23 20.32
N LEU A 14 -6.85 4.93 19.10
CA LEU A 14 -5.46 4.69 18.67
C LEU A 14 -4.99 3.23 18.65
N LEU A 15 -5.65 2.40 17.84
CA LEU A 15 -4.89 1.45 17.01
C LEU A 15 -5.41 1.55 15.57
N ILE A 16 -5.18 2.72 14.96
CA ILE A 16 -5.04 2.81 13.51
C ILE A 16 -3.65 2.23 13.21
N GLY A 17 -3.55 0.90 13.21
CA GLY A 17 -2.41 0.18 12.64
C GLY A 17 -2.74 -0.08 11.18
N ALA A 18 -1.92 0.45 10.28
CA ALA A 18 -2.06 0.45 8.84
C ALA A 18 -2.78 -0.77 8.25
N GLY A 19 -3.96 -0.54 7.67
CA GLY A 19 -4.59 -1.49 6.79
C GLY A 19 -3.85 -1.52 5.45
N SER A 20 -2.99 -2.50 5.24
CA SER A 20 -2.74 -3.02 3.90
C SER A 20 -3.64 -4.24 3.73
N ALA A 21 -4.83 -4.00 3.18
CA ALA A 21 -5.72 -5.07 2.76
C ALA A 21 -5.00 -5.90 1.69
N TYR A 22 -4.51 -7.08 2.05
CA TYR A 22 -4.18 -8.13 1.09
C TYR A 22 -5.52 -8.66 0.55
N ALA A 23 -6.08 -7.98 -0.44
CA ALA A 23 -7.27 -8.43 -1.13
C ALA A 23 -6.86 -9.08 -2.45
N THR A 24 -6.52 -10.37 -2.42
CA THR A 24 -6.49 -11.19 -3.63
C THR A 24 -7.93 -11.42 -4.09
N THR A 25 -8.50 -10.45 -4.81
CA THR A 25 -9.83 -10.57 -5.39
C THR A 25 -9.75 -11.43 -6.65
N VAL A 26 -9.99 -12.73 -6.49
CA VAL A 26 -10.45 -13.59 -7.59
C VAL A 26 -11.88 -13.16 -7.98
N ALA A 27 -12.01 -12.14 -8.81
CA ALA A 27 -13.30 -11.76 -9.41
C ALA A 27 -13.08 -11.23 -10.83
N SER A 28 -13.31 -12.11 -11.79
CA SER A 28 -13.30 -11.84 -13.22
C SER A 28 -14.33 -10.78 -13.61
N GLN A 29 -13.90 -9.54 -13.81
CA GLN A 29 -14.64 -8.52 -14.55
C GLN A 29 -13.63 -7.53 -15.15
N SER A 30 -13.31 -7.70 -16.44
CA SER A 30 -12.39 -6.84 -17.22
C SER A 30 -11.06 -6.56 -16.50
N ALA A 31 -10.17 -7.55 -16.46
CA ALA A 31 -8.91 -7.52 -15.73
C ALA A 31 -8.10 -6.24 -16.06
N LYS A 32 -8.27 -5.22 -15.22
CA LYS A 32 -7.37 -4.08 -15.10
C LYS A 32 -5.99 -4.71 -14.96
N ALA A 33 -5.00 -4.32 -15.76
CA ALA A 33 -3.70 -4.99 -15.75
C ALA A 33 -3.05 -4.77 -14.37
N GLU A 34 -3.20 -5.74 -13.48
CA GLU A 34 -2.52 -5.81 -12.20
C GLU A 34 -1.09 -6.27 -12.49
N ILE A 35 -0.13 -5.40 -12.19
CA ILE A 35 1.28 -5.66 -12.43
C ILE A 35 2.08 -5.37 -11.17
N PRO A 36 3.20 -6.08 -10.94
CA PRO A 36 4.09 -5.79 -9.83
C PRO A 36 4.69 -4.40 -9.99
N GLY A 37 4.63 -3.60 -8.93
CA GLY A 37 5.26 -2.29 -8.85
C GLY A 37 6.74 -2.39 -8.55
N TRP A 38 7.51 -1.46 -9.10
CA TRP A 38 8.95 -1.35 -8.91
C TRP A 38 9.28 -0.04 -8.19
N LYS A 39 10.22 -0.08 -7.25
CA LYS A 39 10.68 1.10 -6.52
C LYS A 39 12.11 1.45 -6.92
N ILE A 40 12.46 2.72 -6.74
CA ILE A 40 13.83 3.19 -6.94
C ILE A 40 14.62 2.97 -5.64
N ASP A 41 15.59 2.08 -5.66
CA ASP A 41 16.54 1.84 -4.58
C ASP A 41 17.87 2.58 -4.84
N PRO A 42 18.10 3.74 -4.19
CA PRO A 42 19.35 4.48 -4.34
C PRO A 42 20.56 3.77 -3.73
N ALA A 43 20.35 2.73 -2.91
CA ALA A 43 21.46 1.94 -2.35
C ALA A 43 22.09 0.99 -3.38
N ASN A 44 21.40 0.72 -4.49
CA ASN A 44 21.89 -0.13 -5.57
C ASN A 44 21.97 0.63 -6.91
N PRO A 45 22.98 1.48 -7.13
CA PRO A 45 23.09 2.30 -8.33
C PRO A 45 23.31 1.48 -9.62
N ALA A 46 23.76 0.23 -9.53
CA ALA A 46 23.91 -0.65 -10.68
C ALA A 46 22.58 -1.21 -11.20
N ALA A 47 21.58 -1.33 -10.33
CA ALA A 47 20.23 -1.76 -10.66
C ALA A 47 19.24 -1.04 -9.72
N PRO A 48 18.99 0.26 -9.97
CA PRO A 48 18.21 1.09 -9.05
C PRO A 48 16.73 0.74 -9.05
N CYS A 49 16.25 -0.01 -10.03
CA CYS A 49 14.84 -0.39 -10.10
C CYS A 49 14.64 -1.79 -9.50
N VAL A 50 13.99 -1.86 -8.34
CA VAL A 50 13.79 -3.10 -7.59
C VAL A 50 12.31 -3.45 -7.56
N MET A 51 11.99 -4.67 -7.97
CA MET A 51 10.63 -5.18 -7.94
C MET A 51 10.13 -5.28 -6.50
N THR A 52 8.87 -4.90 -6.29
CA THR A 52 8.19 -5.01 -5.00
C THR A 52 7.05 -6.02 -5.11
N GLU A 53 6.53 -6.48 -3.97
CA GLU A 53 5.37 -7.38 -3.92
C GLU A 53 4.03 -6.64 -4.12
N GLN A 54 4.04 -5.31 -4.11
CA GLN A 54 2.85 -4.48 -4.25
C GLN A 54 2.32 -4.54 -5.68
N GLN A 55 1.07 -4.98 -5.84
CA GLN A 55 0.36 -4.95 -7.12
C GLN A 55 -0.23 -3.56 -7.35
N CYS A 56 -0.06 -3.05 -8.57
CA CYS A 56 -0.53 -1.75 -9.00
C CYS A 56 -1.15 -1.87 -10.40
N THR A 57 -1.68 -0.76 -10.91
CA THR A 57 -2.30 -0.70 -12.23
C THR A 57 -1.73 0.46 -13.05
N THR A 58 -1.67 0.26 -14.36
CA THR A 58 -1.28 1.32 -15.31
C THR A 58 -2.38 2.33 -15.56
N ASP A 59 -3.65 2.01 -15.32
CA ASP A 59 -4.70 3.02 -15.56
C ASP A 59 -4.78 4.00 -14.42
N ASN A 60 -4.81 5.27 -14.78
CA ASN A 60 -4.85 6.39 -13.86
C ASN A 60 -6.13 6.40 -13.02
N THR A 61 -6.02 5.97 -11.76
CA THR A 61 -7.11 5.98 -10.77
C THR A 61 -7.10 7.25 -9.91
N GLY A 62 -6.18 8.18 -10.19
CA GLY A 62 -5.99 9.42 -9.42
C GLY A 62 -5.22 9.25 -8.11
N VAL A 63 -4.88 8.01 -7.72
CA VAL A 63 -4.10 7.71 -6.51
C VAL A 63 -2.84 6.97 -6.90
N VAL A 64 -1.68 7.54 -6.61
CA VAL A 64 -0.37 6.91 -6.88
C VAL A 64 -0.20 5.64 -6.04
N CYS A 65 0.31 4.58 -6.68
CA CYS A 65 0.66 3.36 -5.99
C CYS A 65 1.96 3.58 -5.20
N THR A 66 1.95 3.27 -3.90
CA THR A 66 3.10 3.46 -3.03
C THR A 66 3.34 2.23 -2.16
N VAL A 67 4.60 2.01 -1.78
CA VAL A 67 5.00 1.05 -0.76
C VAL A 67 5.61 1.79 0.42
N SER A 68 5.36 1.32 1.64
CA SER A 68 6.01 1.84 2.84
C SER A 68 7.02 0.81 3.34
N ASP A 69 8.29 1.20 3.46
CA ASP A 69 9.35 0.37 4.02
C ASP A 69 10.22 1.14 5.02
N ALA A 70 11.32 0.54 5.48
CA ALA A 70 12.24 1.15 6.45
C ALA A 70 12.81 2.51 5.99
N SER A 71 12.80 2.76 4.68
CA SER A 71 13.27 4.01 4.05
C SER A 71 12.18 5.08 3.93
N GLY A 72 10.92 4.75 4.26
CA GLY A 72 9.76 5.64 4.13
C GLY A 72 8.74 5.18 3.09
N VAL A 73 7.91 6.11 2.63
CA VAL A 73 6.90 5.89 1.57
C VAL A 73 7.55 6.15 0.22
N GLN A 74 7.47 5.18 -0.69
CA GLN A 74 8.06 5.24 -2.03
C GLN A 74 6.99 5.01 -3.09
N ASN A 75 7.04 5.80 -4.16
CA ASN A 75 6.18 5.60 -5.32
C ASN A 75 6.62 4.35 -6.09
N LEU A 76 5.65 3.72 -6.74
CA LEU A 76 5.86 2.53 -7.53
C LEU A 76 5.68 2.81 -9.00
N TYR A 77 6.51 2.14 -9.78
CA TYR A 77 6.65 2.33 -11.20
C TYR A 77 6.54 0.99 -11.94
N GLN A 78 6.40 1.05 -13.26
CA GLN A 78 6.52 -0.12 -14.12
C GLN A 78 7.96 -0.65 -14.11
N THR A 79 8.17 -1.82 -14.72
CA THR A 79 9.51 -2.35 -15.01
C THR A 79 10.39 -1.27 -15.63
N GLY A 80 11.63 -1.14 -15.17
CA GLY A 80 12.54 -0.07 -15.62
C GLY A 80 12.35 1.28 -14.93
N CYS A 81 11.34 1.43 -14.07
CA CYS A 81 11.06 2.64 -13.30
C CYS A 81 10.76 3.88 -14.16
N GLU A 82 10.19 3.66 -15.35
CA GLU A 82 9.93 4.70 -16.36
C GLU A 82 8.55 5.36 -16.21
N GLN A 83 7.55 4.57 -15.80
CA GLN A 83 6.15 5.00 -15.72
C GLN A 83 5.61 4.79 -14.32
N GLU A 84 5.06 5.83 -13.69
CA GLU A 84 4.39 5.73 -12.40
C GLU A 84 3.11 4.87 -12.49
N LEU A 85 2.88 4.06 -11.47
CA LEU A 85 1.70 3.21 -11.36
C LEU A 85 0.71 3.79 -10.36
N PHE A 86 -0.55 3.39 -10.53
CA PHE A 86 -1.66 3.86 -9.72
C PHE A 86 -2.19 2.73 -8.84
N ARG A 87 -2.83 3.10 -7.73
CA ARG A 87 -3.46 2.18 -6.80
C ARG A 87 -4.66 1.53 -7.50
N ILE A 88 -4.80 0.21 -7.35
CA ILE A 88 -5.99 -0.51 -7.79
C ILE A 88 -7.17 -0.05 -6.89
N PRO A 89 -8.27 0.46 -7.49
CA PRO A 89 -9.40 1.05 -6.75
C PRO A 89 -10.20 0.02 -5.95
#